data_AF-A0A4Y7PFT8-F1
#
_entry.id   AF-A0A4Y7PFT8-F1
#
_cell.length_a   1.000
_cell.length_b   1.000
_cell.length_c   1.000
_cell.angle_alpha   90.00
_cell.angle_beta   90.00
_cell.angle_gamma   90.00
#
_symmetry.space_group_name_H-M   'P 1'
#
loop_
_entity.id
_entity.type
_entity.pdbx_description
1 polymer ?
#
loop_
_entity_poly.entity_id
_entity_poly.type
_entity_poly.pdbx_seq_one_letter_code
_entity_poly.pdbx_strand_id
1 'polypeptide(L)'
;MGRNRWTSSEQEDWLATQVPDYWTSQQNKTVKDFFAAVETGFYRKWPFVPEGEKGPGATLKGHKKRLRQWFANNAKKGGANRGRCKILRLRGLPRIKAAYQVYSDLYYKDKLKAMVDESYAEHEEAAREEGTKPEKKIAFRNRLVMQAFEDETDQVKEEVEKARERQDGISITPPISDSEGLSEAEVLRLALNLGYQQ
;
A
#
# COMPACT_ATOMS: atom_id res chain seq x y z
N MET A 1 18.57 19.11 -7.30
CA MET A 1 20.00 19.08 -6.93
C MET A 1 20.52 17.66 -7.11
N GLY A 2 21.44 17.45 -8.04
CA GLY A 2 22.08 16.15 -8.24
C GLY A 2 22.92 15.78 -7.04
N ARG A 3 22.86 14.52 -6.58
CA ARG A 3 23.74 14.04 -5.51
C ARG A 3 25.19 14.10 -5.99
N ASN A 4 26.08 14.71 -5.22
CA ASN A 4 27.52 14.69 -5.50
C ASN A 4 27.99 13.23 -5.56
N ARG A 5 28.44 12.81 -6.75
CA ARG A 5 29.03 11.49 -6.95
C ARG A 5 30.41 11.47 -6.28
N TRP A 6 30.73 10.36 -5.64
CA TRP A 6 32.03 10.17 -5.02
C TRP A 6 33.13 9.92 -6.06
N THR A 7 32.81 9.17 -7.11
CA THR A 7 33.74 8.85 -8.19
C THR A 7 33.72 9.91 -9.28
N SER A 8 34.87 10.18 -9.90
CA SER A 8 34.92 10.87 -11.20
C SER A 8 34.30 10.00 -12.30
N SER A 9 33.94 10.59 -13.43
CA SER A 9 33.41 9.84 -14.58
C SER A 9 34.38 8.74 -15.05
N GLU A 10 35.68 9.03 -15.08
CA GLU A 10 36.72 8.07 -15.47
C GLU A 10 36.83 6.90 -14.48
N GLN A 11 36.71 7.18 -13.16
CA GLN A 11 36.68 6.14 -12.14
C GLN A 11 35.43 5.28 -12.26
N GLU A 12 34.27 5.90 -12.53
CA GLU A 12 32.99 5.19 -12.71
C GLU A 12 33.04 4.24 -13.92
N ASP A 13 33.55 4.71 -15.06
CA ASP A 13 33.70 3.90 -16.26
C ASP A 13 34.63 2.71 -16.03
N TRP A 14 35.77 2.93 -15.36
CA TRP A 14 36.68 1.84 -15.00
C TRP A 14 36.01 0.83 -14.08
N LEU A 15 35.30 1.27 -13.04
CA LEU A 15 34.58 0.38 -12.13
C LEU A 15 33.47 -0.40 -12.83
N ALA A 16 32.79 0.22 -13.81
CA ALA A 16 31.77 -0.44 -14.62
C ALA A 16 32.35 -1.60 -15.44
N THR A 17 33.58 -1.50 -15.94
CA THR A 17 34.24 -2.61 -16.65
C THR A 17 34.46 -3.85 -15.76
N GLN A 18 34.54 -3.67 -14.44
CA GLN A 18 34.80 -4.73 -13.48
C GLN A 18 33.51 -5.39 -12.95
N VAL A 19 32.33 -4.89 -13.34
CA VAL A 19 31.03 -5.40 -12.88
C VAL A 19 30.78 -6.87 -13.27
N PRO A 20 31.12 -7.34 -14.49
CA PRO A 20 30.97 -8.76 -14.84
C PRO A 20 31.76 -9.68 -13.91
N ASP A 21 33.01 -9.32 -13.59
CA ASP A 21 33.88 -10.09 -12.70
C ASP A 21 33.40 -10.08 -11.24
N TYR A 22 32.74 -9.00 -10.82
CA TYR A 22 32.05 -8.95 -9.54
C TYR A 22 30.92 -9.99 -9.46
N TRP A 23 30.14 -10.16 -10.53
CA TRP A 23 29.06 -11.15 -10.57
C TRP A 23 29.57 -12.59 -10.55
N THR A 24 30.61 -12.89 -11.33
CA THR A 24 31.22 -14.23 -11.32
C THR A 24 31.78 -14.55 -9.94
N SER A 25 32.41 -13.58 -9.30
CA SER A 25 32.98 -13.72 -7.95
C SER A 25 31.90 -13.82 -6.86
N GLN A 26 30.75 -13.18 -7.02
CA GLN A 26 29.57 -13.38 -6.15
C GLN A 26 29.02 -14.80 -6.25
N GLN A 27 28.88 -15.34 -7.46
CA GLN A 27 28.41 -16.71 -7.69
C GLN A 27 29.37 -17.74 -7.10
N ASN A 28 30.67 -17.52 -7.27
CA ASN A 28 31.72 -18.44 -6.83
C ASN A 28 32.15 -18.23 -5.37
N LYS A 29 31.56 -17.27 -4.65
CA LYS A 29 31.91 -16.88 -3.26
C LYS A 29 33.36 -16.41 -3.07
N THR A 30 34.03 -15.97 -4.14
CA THR A 30 35.42 -15.45 -4.16
C THR A 30 35.49 -13.92 -4.11
N VAL A 31 34.45 -13.26 -3.59
CA VAL A 31 34.32 -11.80 -3.54
C VAL A 31 35.48 -11.11 -2.79
N LYS A 32 36.09 -11.77 -1.81
CA LYS A 32 37.23 -11.21 -1.07
C LYS A 32 38.44 -11.01 -1.99
N ASP A 33 38.74 -12.00 -2.81
CA ASP A 33 39.89 -11.99 -3.73
C ASP A 33 39.66 -10.97 -4.86
N PHE A 34 38.43 -10.90 -5.36
CA PHE A 34 38.00 -9.85 -6.28
C PHE A 34 38.28 -8.45 -5.73
N PHE A 35 37.84 -8.16 -4.50
CA PHE A 35 38.08 -6.83 -3.93
C PHE A 35 39.55 -6.55 -3.67
N ALA A 36 40.38 -7.54 -3.34
CA ALA A 36 41.82 -7.34 -3.22
C ALA A 36 42.46 -6.95 -4.57
N ALA A 37 42.06 -7.61 -5.66
CA ALA A 37 42.52 -7.29 -7.00
C ALA A 37 42.04 -5.91 -7.48
N VAL A 38 40.76 -5.61 -7.29
CA VAL A 38 40.16 -4.32 -7.69
C VAL A 38 40.72 -3.17 -6.86
N GLU A 39 40.90 -3.33 -5.55
CA GLU A 39 41.55 -2.31 -4.71
C GLU A 39 42.96 -2.02 -5.22
N THR A 40 43.76 -3.06 -5.52
CA THR A 40 45.12 -2.90 -6.05
C THR A 40 45.14 -2.20 -7.41
N GLY A 41 44.27 -2.61 -8.34
CA GLY A 41 44.15 -2.00 -9.67
C GLY A 41 43.68 -0.55 -9.61
N PHE A 42 42.73 -0.25 -8.73
CA PHE A 42 42.20 1.09 -8.53
C PHE A 42 43.28 2.03 -7.99
N TYR A 43 43.98 1.66 -6.91
CA TYR A 43 45.00 2.51 -6.30
C TYR A 43 46.28 2.63 -7.14
N ARG A 44 46.53 1.71 -8.07
CA ARG A 44 47.61 1.86 -9.06
C ARG A 44 47.33 3.00 -10.03
N LYS A 45 46.07 3.21 -10.41
CA LYS A 45 45.65 4.29 -11.33
C LYS A 45 45.36 5.59 -10.59
N TRP A 46 44.74 5.50 -9.43
CA TRP A 46 44.38 6.65 -8.58
C TRP A 46 44.94 6.44 -7.16
N PRO A 47 46.20 6.83 -6.92
CA PRO A 47 46.81 6.72 -5.60
C PRO A 47 46.00 7.46 -4.53
N PHE A 48 45.84 6.83 -3.37
CA PHE A 48 45.14 7.45 -2.25
C PHE A 48 46.04 8.51 -1.59
N VAL A 49 45.55 9.75 -1.53
CA VAL A 49 46.22 10.85 -0.82
C VAL A 49 45.52 11.09 0.52
N PRO A 50 46.13 10.72 1.67
CA PRO A 50 45.61 11.10 2.97
C PRO A 50 45.61 12.63 3.01
N GLU A 51 44.47 13.25 3.37
CA GLU A 51 44.16 14.71 3.35
C GLU A 51 43.42 15.25 2.11
N GLY A 52 43.26 14.47 1.03
CA GLY A 52 42.58 14.94 -0.18
C GLY A 52 41.04 15.05 -0.11
N GLU A 53 40.38 14.27 0.76
CA GLU A 53 38.91 14.23 0.88
C GLU A 53 38.42 14.57 2.31
N LYS A 54 37.42 15.44 2.43
CA LYS A 54 36.65 15.63 3.67
C LYS A 54 35.45 14.67 3.68
N GLY A 55 35.33 13.81 4.71
CA GLY A 55 34.16 12.94 4.92
C GLY A 55 34.50 11.44 5.03
N PRO A 56 33.54 10.52 4.82
CA PRO A 56 33.74 9.09 5.08
C PRO A 56 34.73 8.38 4.14
N GLY A 57 35.30 9.08 3.15
CA GLY A 57 36.40 8.62 2.29
C GLY A 57 37.78 9.13 2.73
N ALA A 58 37.88 9.96 3.78
CA ALA A 58 39.11 10.60 4.23
C ALA A 58 40.21 9.63 4.73
N THR A 59 39.84 8.38 5.02
CA THR A 59 40.78 7.34 5.45
C THR A 59 40.82 6.22 4.41
N LEU A 60 41.96 5.54 4.28
CA LEU A 60 42.10 4.39 3.37
C LEU A 60 41.02 3.32 3.61
N LYS A 61 40.68 3.06 4.88
CA LYS A 61 39.61 2.13 5.27
C LYS A 61 38.24 2.63 4.79
N GLY A 62 37.97 3.93 4.91
CA GLY A 62 36.76 4.57 4.41
C GLY A 62 36.64 4.50 2.89
N HIS A 63 37.74 4.76 2.18
CA HIS A 63 37.81 4.69 0.73
C HIS A 63 37.56 3.26 0.20
N LYS A 64 38.17 2.24 0.83
CA LYS A 64 37.86 0.82 0.55
C LYS A 64 36.39 0.47 0.79
N LYS A 65 35.79 1.00 1.87
CA LYS A 65 34.36 0.80 2.16
C LYS A 65 33.49 1.40 1.06
N ARG A 66 33.80 2.61 0.59
CA ARG A 66 33.06 3.27 -0.50
C ARG A 66 33.16 2.49 -1.82
N LEU A 67 34.35 1.95 -2.13
CA LEU A 67 34.55 1.11 -3.30
C LEU A 67 33.62 -0.13 -3.27
N ARG A 68 33.54 -0.82 -2.14
CA ARG A 68 32.62 -1.97 -1.97
C ARG A 68 31.16 -1.57 -2.06
N GLN A 69 30.78 -0.45 -1.45
CA GLN A 69 29.42 0.10 -1.53
C GLN A 69 29.05 0.48 -2.96
N TRP A 70 30.00 0.99 -3.74
CA TRP A 70 29.78 1.31 -5.14
C TRP A 70 29.35 0.06 -5.92
N PHE A 71 30.06 -1.07 -5.79
CA PHE A 71 29.65 -2.32 -6.45
C PHE A 71 28.31 -2.82 -5.93
N ALA A 72 28.07 -2.79 -4.62
CA ALA A 72 26.79 -3.23 -4.06
C ALA A 72 25.58 -2.41 -4.58
N ASN A 73 25.79 -1.14 -4.91
CA ASN A 73 24.74 -0.24 -5.41
C ASN A 73 24.60 -0.27 -6.94
N ASN A 74 25.72 -0.31 -7.66
CA ASN A 74 25.75 -0.14 -9.12
C ASN A 74 25.83 -1.47 -9.88
N ALA A 75 26.34 -2.54 -9.27
CA ALA A 75 26.41 -3.86 -9.90
C ALA A 75 25.14 -4.70 -9.68
N LYS A 76 23.97 -4.10 -9.43
CA LYS A 76 22.73 -4.90 -9.35
C LYS A 76 22.28 -5.27 -10.76
N LYS A 77 22.14 -6.57 -11.03
CA LYS A 77 21.73 -7.13 -12.35
C LYS A 77 20.33 -6.67 -12.81
N GLY A 78 19.56 -6.05 -11.93
CA GLY A 78 18.39 -5.26 -12.27
C GLY A 78 18.72 -3.78 -12.11
N GLY A 79 18.91 -3.07 -13.22
CA GLY A 79 19.10 -1.63 -13.20
C GLY A 79 17.99 -0.93 -12.41
N ALA A 80 18.37 0.10 -11.66
CA ALA A 80 17.41 1.02 -11.09
C ALA A 80 16.50 1.53 -12.22
N ASN A 81 15.20 1.20 -12.17
CA ASN A 81 14.16 1.75 -13.03
C ASN A 81 14.36 1.64 -14.55
N ARG A 82 14.34 0.42 -15.10
CA ARG A 82 13.81 0.22 -16.45
C ARG A 82 12.58 -0.70 -16.39
N GLY A 83 11.42 -0.11 -16.14
CA GLY A 83 10.19 -0.56 -16.80
C GLY A 83 9.08 -1.21 -15.98
N ARG A 84 9.24 -1.62 -14.72
CA ARG A 84 8.10 -2.06 -13.89
C ARG A 84 8.32 -1.75 -12.41
N CYS A 85 7.92 -0.56 -11.97
CA CYS A 85 7.37 -0.46 -10.62
C CYS A 85 6.17 -1.41 -10.61
N LYS A 86 6.31 -2.60 -10.00
CA LYS A 86 5.11 -3.31 -9.53
C LYS A 86 4.44 -2.31 -8.61
N ILE A 87 3.37 -1.68 -9.07
CA ILE A 87 2.48 -0.90 -8.21
C ILE A 87 2.06 -1.91 -7.14
N LEU A 88 2.67 -1.81 -5.97
CA LEU A 88 2.21 -2.53 -4.80
C LEU A 88 0.78 -2.05 -4.59
N ARG A 89 -0.19 -2.96 -4.72
CA ARG A 89 -1.57 -2.67 -4.31
C ARG A 89 -1.54 -2.56 -2.79
N LEU A 90 -1.14 -1.38 -2.30
CA LEU A 90 -1.04 -1.06 -0.88
C LEU A 90 -2.42 -0.97 -0.22
N ARG A 91 -3.48 -0.89 -1.03
CA ARG A 91 -4.86 -1.04 -0.57
C ARG A 91 -5.28 -2.50 -0.78
N GLY A 92 -5.62 -3.18 0.31
CA GLY A 92 -6.33 -4.45 0.24
C GLY A 92 -7.68 -4.28 -0.45
N LEU A 93 -8.27 -5.40 -0.89
CA LEU A 93 -9.64 -5.42 -1.40
C LEU A 93 -10.56 -4.73 -0.36
N PRO A 94 -11.45 -3.83 -0.77
CA PRO A 94 -12.39 -3.21 0.16
C PRO A 94 -13.18 -4.32 0.85
N ARG A 95 -13.27 -4.26 2.18
CA ARG A 95 -14.11 -5.20 2.93
C ARG A 95 -15.56 -4.85 2.67
N ILE A 96 -16.31 -5.81 2.14
CA ILE A 96 -17.76 -5.72 1.97
C ILE A 96 -18.38 -5.53 3.36
N LYS A 97 -19.22 -4.51 3.53
CA LYS A 97 -19.91 -4.29 4.81
C LYS A 97 -20.98 -5.35 5.02
N ALA A 98 -21.29 -5.67 6.27
CA ALA A 98 -22.41 -6.56 6.57
C ALA A 98 -23.76 -5.89 6.23
N ALA A 99 -24.79 -6.68 5.92
CA ALA A 99 -26.10 -6.18 5.50
C ALA A 99 -26.69 -5.15 6.48
N TYR A 100 -26.69 -5.44 7.79
CA TYR A 100 -27.17 -4.52 8.82
C TYR A 100 -26.39 -3.18 8.87
N GLN A 101 -25.12 -3.17 8.46
CA GLN A 101 -24.32 -1.94 8.40
C GLN A 101 -24.72 -1.09 7.20
N VAL A 102 -25.03 -1.72 6.07
CA VAL A 102 -25.57 -1.06 4.88
C VAL A 102 -26.98 -0.52 5.17
N TYR A 103 -27.82 -1.31 5.86
CA TYR A 103 -29.12 -0.88 6.35
C TYR A 103 -29.01 0.37 7.25
N SER A 104 -28.05 0.37 8.17
CA SER A 104 -27.75 1.55 8.99
C SER A 104 -27.39 2.75 8.11
N ASP A 105 -26.46 2.61 7.17
CA ASP A 105 -26.06 3.73 6.31
C ASP A 105 -27.24 4.33 5.51
N LEU A 106 -28.17 3.49 5.06
CA LEU A 106 -29.35 3.92 4.30
C LEU A 106 -30.42 4.58 5.17
N TYR A 107 -30.80 3.95 6.28
CA TYR A 107 -32.00 4.32 7.03
C TYR A 107 -31.71 5.00 8.38
N TYR A 108 -30.44 5.26 8.71
CA TYR A 108 -30.11 5.83 10.02
C TYR A 108 -30.67 7.22 10.22
N LYS A 109 -30.58 8.11 9.23
CA LYS A 109 -31.06 9.49 9.37
C LYS A 109 -32.57 9.59 9.49
N ASP A 110 -33.30 8.72 8.80
CA ASP A 110 -34.73 8.85 8.63
C ASP A 110 -35.52 8.14 9.72
N LYS A 111 -35.13 6.91 10.08
CA LYS A 111 -35.90 6.05 11.01
C LYS A 111 -35.13 5.70 12.28
N LEU A 112 -33.87 5.27 12.15
CA LEU A 112 -33.16 4.63 13.27
C LEU A 112 -32.60 5.65 14.28
N LYS A 113 -32.28 6.88 13.86
CA LYS A 113 -31.65 7.86 14.75
C LYS A 113 -32.55 8.21 15.94
N ALA A 114 -33.83 8.54 15.68
CA ALA A 114 -34.76 8.91 16.73
C ALA A 114 -34.97 7.76 17.72
N MET A 115 -35.27 6.57 17.20
CA MET A 115 -35.45 5.35 18.00
C MET A 115 -34.22 5.00 18.84
N VAL A 116 -33.01 5.06 18.26
CA VAL A 116 -31.76 4.76 18.99
C VAL A 116 -31.47 5.80 20.06
N ASP A 117 -31.72 7.08 19.78
CA ASP A 117 -31.46 8.15 20.75
C ASP A 117 -32.44 8.07 21.94
N GLU A 118 -33.71 7.76 21.70
CA GLU A 118 -34.73 7.52 22.74
C GLU A 118 -34.39 6.30 23.60
N SER A 119 -34.19 5.13 22.98
CA SER A 119 -33.88 3.90 23.72
C SER A 119 -32.53 3.97 24.45
N TYR A 120 -31.57 4.75 23.95
CA TYR A 120 -30.29 4.93 24.65
C TYR A 120 -30.43 5.84 25.87
N ALA A 121 -31.29 6.86 25.82
CA ALA A 121 -31.56 7.72 26.96
C ALA A 121 -32.19 6.91 28.11
N GLU A 122 -33.18 6.06 27.80
CA GLU A 122 -33.78 5.14 28.77
C GLU A 122 -32.76 4.17 29.39
N HIS A 123 -31.87 3.61 28.56
CA HIS A 123 -30.80 2.73 29.04
C HIS A 123 -29.79 3.48 29.93
N GLU A 124 -29.50 4.75 29.65
CA GLU A 124 -28.61 5.56 30.47
C GLU A 124 -29.23 5.87 31.84
N GLU A 125 -30.54 6.15 31.88
CA GLU A 125 -31.28 6.34 33.12
C GLU A 125 -31.35 5.05 33.95
N ALA A 126 -31.69 3.91 33.33
CA ALA A 126 -31.71 2.61 33.99
C ALA A 126 -30.33 2.22 34.55
N ALA A 127 -29.24 2.43 33.80
CA ALA A 127 -27.89 2.17 34.27
C ALA A 127 -27.48 3.10 35.44
N ARG A 128 -28.00 4.34 35.46
CA ARG A 128 -27.79 5.29 36.57
C ARG A 128 -28.53 4.83 37.83
N GLU A 129 -29.74 4.30 37.70
CA GLU A 129 -30.52 3.76 38.82
C GLU A 129 -29.90 2.50 39.42
N GLU A 130 -29.39 1.60 38.57
CA GLU A 130 -28.70 0.38 39.01
C GLU A 130 -27.27 0.61 39.50
N GLY A 131 -26.72 1.83 39.31
CA GLY A 131 -25.34 2.17 39.68
C GLY A 131 -24.28 1.42 38.85
N THR A 132 -24.66 0.88 37.69
CA THR A 132 -23.76 0.18 36.76
C THR A 132 -23.22 1.15 35.69
N LYS A 133 -22.12 0.78 35.04
CA LYS A 133 -21.60 1.59 33.92
C LYS A 133 -22.43 1.31 32.67
N PRO A 134 -23.03 2.34 32.04
CA PRO A 134 -23.82 2.14 30.83
C PRO A 134 -22.98 1.56 29.70
N GLU A 135 -23.61 0.72 28.88
CA GLU A 135 -22.98 0.21 27.66
C GLU A 135 -22.61 1.38 26.72
N LYS A 136 -21.53 1.21 25.96
CA LYS A 136 -21.13 2.21 24.96
C LYS A 136 -22.24 2.37 23.91
N LYS A 137 -22.66 3.61 23.64
CA LYS A 137 -23.69 3.95 22.64
C LYS A 137 -23.56 3.21 21.31
N ILE A 138 -22.33 3.02 20.82
CA ILE A 138 -22.07 2.32 19.55
C ILE A 138 -22.47 0.84 19.61
N ALA A 139 -22.19 0.15 20.72
CA ALA A 139 -22.52 -1.27 20.87
C ALA A 139 -24.04 -1.47 21.02
N PHE A 140 -24.68 -0.63 21.85
CA PHE A 140 -26.14 -0.61 22.01
C PHE A 140 -26.85 -0.35 20.67
N ARG A 141 -26.41 0.69 19.93
CA ARG A 141 -26.92 1.00 18.60
C ARG A 141 -26.78 -0.20 17.66
N ASN A 142 -25.61 -0.85 17.62
CA ASN A 142 -25.42 -1.95 16.69
C ASN A 142 -26.35 -3.13 16.99
N ARG A 143 -26.64 -3.43 18.26
CA ARG A 143 -27.63 -4.46 18.64
C ARG A 143 -29.03 -4.09 18.18
N LEU A 144 -29.45 -2.85 18.42
CA LEU A 144 -30.77 -2.36 18.06
C LEU A 144 -30.96 -2.32 16.54
N VAL A 145 -29.94 -1.89 15.80
CA VAL A 145 -29.95 -1.90 14.33
C VAL A 145 -29.99 -3.32 13.77
N MET A 146 -29.33 -4.30 14.41
CA MET A 146 -29.44 -5.70 14.00
C MET A 146 -30.86 -6.24 14.20
N GLN A 147 -31.48 -5.97 15.35
CA GLN A 147 -32.87 -6.37 15.62
C GLN A 147 -33.85 -5.71 14.65
N ALA A 148 -33.74 -4.40 14.46
CA ALA A 148 -34.56 -3.66 13.50
C ALA A 148 -34.40 -4.16 12.07
N PHE A 149 -33.22 -4.66 11.69
CA PHE A 149 -32.99 -5.26 10.38
C PHE A 149 -33.63 -6.66 10.25
N GLU A 150 -33.62 -7.45 11.31
CA GLU A 150 -34.28 -8.77 11.34
C GLU A 150 -35.80 -8.65 11.22
N ASP A 151 -36.39 -7.66 11.90
CA ASP A 151 -37.84 -7.39 11.91
C ASP A 151 -38.35 -6.69 10.64
N GLU A 152 -37.47 -6.12 9.82
CA GLU A 152 -37.87 -5.41 8.62
C GLU A 152 -38.36 -6.32 7.50
N THR A 153 -39.16 -5.73 6.61
CA THR A 153 -39.77 -6.41 5.47
C THR A 153 -38.74 -6.95 4.47
N ASP A 154 -39.10 -8.02 3.76
CA ASP A 154 -38.23 -8.65 2.76
C ASP A 154 -37.83 -7.68 1.63
N GLN A 155 -38.70 -6.72 1.29
CA GLN A 155 -38.42 -5.68 0.30
C GLN A 155 -37.22 -4.79 0.71
N VAL A 156 -37.16 -4.38 1.98
CA VAL A 156 -36.06 -3.57 2.50
C VAL A 156 -34.77 -4.39 2.56
N LYS A 157 -34.86 -5.70 2.86
CA LYS A 157 -33.71 -6.61 2.85
C LYS A 157 -33.13 -6.77 1.45
N GLU A 158 -33.97 -6.89 0.42
CA GLU A 158 -33.54 -6.93 -0.98
C GLU A 158 -32.85 -5.63 -1.42
N GLU A 159 -33.39 -4.47 -1.04
CA GLU A 159 -32.74 -3.18 -1.32
C GLU A 159 -31.37 -3.05 -0.66
N VAL A 160 -31.25 -3.52 0.59
CA VAL A 160 -29.98 -3.53 1.34
C VAL A 160 -28.96 -4.46 0.67
N GLU A 161 -29.38 -5.62 0.19
CA GLU A 161 -28.50 -6.54 -0.56
C GLU A 161 -28.04 -5.91 -1.89
N LYS A 162 -28.95 -5.28 -2.66
CA LYS A 162 -28.58 -4.52 -3.87
C LYS A 162 -27.57 -3.41 -3.57
N ALA A 163 -27.73 -2.72 -2.44
CA ALA A 163 -26.80 -1.69 -2.00
C ALA A 163 -25.46 -2.29 -1.52
N ARG A 164 -25.46 -3.50 -0.95
CA ARG A 164 -24.26 -4.23 -0.52
C ARG A 164 -23.43 -4.68 -1.72
N GLU A 165 -24.06 -5.25 -2.74
CA GLU A 165 -23.40 -5.65 -4.00
C GLU A 165 -22.71 -4.46 -4.69
N ARG A 166 -23.31 -3.26 -4.60
CA ARG A 166 -22.69 -2.02 -5.11
C ARG A 166 -21.42 -1.60 -4.36
N GLN A 167 -21.21 -2.05 -3.12
CA GLN A 167 -20.01 -1.71 -2.32
C GLN A 167 -18.78 -2.54 -2.66
N ASP A 168 -18.92 -3.61 -3.46
CA ASP A 168 -17.83 -4.55 -3.72
C ASP A 168 -16.65 -3.92 -4.45
N GLY A 169 -16.78 -2.73 -5.04
CA GLY A 169 -15.67 -1.96 -5.62
C GLY A 169 -14.88 -2.70 -6.72
N ILE A 170 -15.35 -3.89 -7.11
CA ILE A 170 -14.76 -4.84 -8.05
C ILE A 170 -15.75 -5.15 -9.17
N SER A 171 -17.06 -4.99 -8.95
CA SER A 171 -18.05 -5.12 -10.02
C SER A 171 -18.03 -3.87 -10.90
N ILE A 172 -17.24 -3.93 -11.96
CA ILE A 172 -17.32 -3.03 -13.13
C ILE A 172 -18.68 -3.21 -13.84
N THR A 173 -19.39 -4.31 -13.53
CA THR A 173 -20.71 -4.62 -14.06
C THR A 173 -21.80 -4.02 -13.18
N PRO A 174 -22.67 -3.14 -13.71
CA PRO A 174 -23.91 -2.75 -13.04
C PRO A 174 -24.77 -3.99 -12.72
N PRO A 175 -25.69 -3.91 -11.75
CA PRO A 175 -26.60 -5.00 -11.40
C PRO A 175 -27.32 -5.55 -12.65
N ILE A 176 -27.65 -6.84 -12.67
CA ILE A 176 -28.34 -7.48 -13.82
C ILE A 176 -29.67 -6.76 -14.11
N SER A 177 -30.39 -6.32 -13.07
CA SER A 177 -31.63 -5.53 -13.21
C SER A 177 -31.43 -4.20 -13.93
N ASP A 178 -30.24 -3.60 -13.81
CA ASP A 178 -29.89 -2.31 -14.40
C ASP A 178 -29.22 -2.49 -15.78
N SER A 179 -29.00 -3.73 -16.22
CA SER A 179 -28.38 -4.11 -17.49
C SER A 179 -29.27 -4.98 -18.40
N GLU A 180 -30.50 -5.28 -17.98
CA GLU A 180 -31.51 -5.95 -18.82
C GLU A 180 -31.84 -5.08 -20.05
N GLY A 181 -31.44 -5.57 -21.24
CA GLY A 181 -31.67 -4.90 -22.52
C GLY A 181 -30.57 -3.97 -22.99
N LEU A 182 -29.49 -3.79 -22.22
CA LEU A 182 -28.32 -3.00 -22.65
C LEU A 182 -27.28 -3.91 -23.31
N SER A 183 -26.68 -3.43 -24.41
CA SER A 183 -25.56 -4.10 -25.05
C SER A 183 -24.30 -4.02 -24.19
N GLU A 184 -23.36 -4.97 -24.38
CA GLU A 184 -22.09 -5.02 -23.64
C GLU A 184 -21.31 -3.68 -23.70
N ALA A 185 -21.39 -2.98 -24.84
CA ALA A 185 -20.78 -1.65 -25.01
C ALA A 185 -21.46 -0.55 -24.18
N GLU A 186 -22.77 -0.62 -23.99
CA GLU A 186 -23.54 0.35 -23.18
C GLU A 186 -23.32 0.12 -21.69
N VAL A 187 -23.24 -1.14 -21.27
CA VAL A 187 -22.89 -1.56 -19.91
C VAL A 187 -21.51 -1.01 -19.52
N LEU A 188 -20.52 -1.11 -20.41
CA LEU A 188 -19.17 -0.55 -20.21
C LEU A 188 -19.18 0.99 -20.16
N ARG A 189 -20.02 1.65 -20.97
CA ARG A 189 -20.13 3.10 -21.01
C ARG A 189 -20.82 3.67 -19.76
N LEU A 190 -21.78 2.93 -19.21
CA LEU A 190 -22.49 3.27 -17.97
C LEU A 190 -21.55 3.13 -16.76
N ALA A 191 -20.69 2.10 -16.74
CA ALA A 191 -19.62 1.95 -15.76
C ALA A 191 -18.59 3.09 -15.79
N LEU A 192 -18.21 3.58 -16.99
CA LEU A 192 -17.31 4.72 -17.16
C LEU A 192 -17.89 6.06 -16.67
N ASN A 193 -19.18 6.30 -16.91
CA ASN A 193 -19.85 7.56 -16.56
C ASN A 193 -20.14 7.71 -15.05
N LEU A 194 -20.18 6.61 -14.28
CA LEU A 194 -20.38 6.61 -12.83
C LEU A 194 -19.14 7.03 -12.01
N GLY A 195 -18.07 7.52 -12.67
CA GLY A 195 -16.95 8.18 -12.00
C GLY A 195 -15.78 7.28 -11.60
N TYR A 196 -15.67 6.08 -12.17
CA TYR A 196 -14.48 5.23 -12.00
C TYR A 196 -13.35 5.71 -12.92
N GLN A 197 -12.61 6.75 -12.50
CA GLN A 197 -11.35 7.13 -13.16
C GLN A 197 -10.23 6.11 -12.81
N GLN A 198 -9.49 5.72 -13.85
CA GLN A 198 -8.37 4.77 -13.84
C GLN A 198 -7.19 5.19 -12.96
#